data_AF-A0A920F6X7-F1
#
_entry.id   AF-A0A920F6X7-F1
#
_cell.length_a   1.000
_cell.length_b   1.000
_cell.length_c   1.000
_cell.angle_alpha   90.00
_cell.angle_beta   90.00
_cell.angle_gamma   90.00
#
_symmetry.space_group_name_H-M   'P 1'
#
loop_
_entity.id
_entity.type
_entity.pdbx_description
1 polymer ?
#
loop_
_entity_poly.entity_id
_entity_poly.type
_entity_poly.pdbx_seq_one_letter_code
_entity_poly.pdbx_strand_id
1 'polypeptide(L)' 'MVLWGWNFHALATKGNEYPRIKRLKSMDSLINRLGFNNPGIDIGLENLRNRVFNGVVGVSIGKNRDTLLNLLI' A
#
# COMPACT_ATOMS: atom_id res chain seq x y z
N MET A 1 -14.69 0.55 -4.07
CA MET A 1 -13.84 -0.01 -2.98
C MET A 1 -12.39 0.26 -3.32
N VAL A 2 -11.86 1.40 -2.88
CA VAL A 2 -10.43 1.73 -3.07
C VAL A 2 -9.68 0.94 -2.00
N LEU A 3 -8.89 -0.04 -2.42
CA LEU A 3 -8.03 -0.83 -1.53
C LEU A 3 -6.88 0.08 -1.06
N TRP A 4 -7.13 0.90 -0.04
CA TRP A 4 -6.15 1.82 0.60
C TRP A 4 -4.89 1.13 1.15
N GLY A 5 -4.78 -0.20 1.07
CA GLY A 5 -3.63 -0.99 1.51
C GLY A 5 -2.66 -1.43 0.41
N TRP A 6 -2.97 -1.21 -0.87
CA TRP A 6 -2.14 -1.67 -2.00
C TRP A 6 -1.49 -0.51 -2.75
N ASN A 7 -0.77 0.34 -2.02
CA ASN A 7 0.16 1.27 -2.65
C ASN A 7 1.49 0.54 -2.86
N PHE A 8 1.87 0.30 -4.11
CA PHE A 8 3.19 -0.23 -4.41
C PHE A 8 4.23 0.87 -4.25
N HIS A 9 5.28 0.55 -3.50
CA HIS A 9 6.49 1.34 -3.43
C HIS A 9 7.62 0.58 -4.12
N ALA A 10 8.65 1.30 -4.55
CA ALA A 10 9.81 0.69 -5.18
C ALA A 10 10.44 -0.39 -4.27
N LEU A 11 10.70 -0.03 -3.01
CA LEU A 11 11.27 -0.94 -2.02
C LEU A 11 10.22 -1.44 -1.03
N ALA A 12 10.48 -2.62 -0.47
CA ALA A 12 9.67 -3.20 0.59
C ALA A 12 9.63 -2.31 1.84
N THR A 13 8.49 -2.30 2.51
CA THR A 13 8.24 -1.49 3.71
C THR A 13 7.46 -2.31 4.74
N LYS A 14 7.93 -2.33 5.99
CA LYS A 14 7.23 -3.00 7.09
C LYS A 14 5.97 -2.25 7.57
N GLY A 15 5.89 -0.96 7.26
CA GLY A 15 4.88 -0.03 7.79
C GLY A 15 5.12 0.30 9.25
N ASN A 16 4.11 0.86 9.91
CA ASN A 16 4.21 1.24 11.32
C ASN A 16 4.07 0.03 12.26
N GLU A 17 4.61 0.14 13.48
CA GLU A 17 4.49 -0.90 14.52
C GLU A 17 3.05 -1.15 14.98
N TYR A 18 2.76 -2.39 15.40
CA TYR A 18 1.44 -2.78 15.93
C TYR A 18 1.18 -2.20 17.33
N PRO A 19 -0.10 -2.00 17.74
CA PRO A 19 -1.34 -2.16 16.98
C PRO A 19 -1.63 -0.94 16.08
N ARG A 20 -1.92 -1.17 14.80
CA ARG A 20 -1.98 -0.12 13.75
C ARG A 20 -3.31 -0.01 13.01
N ILE A 21 -4.31 -0.79 13.40
CA ILE A 21 -5.70 -0.70 12.93
C ILE A 21 -6.62 -0.84 14.15
N LYS A 22 -7.63 0.00 14.25
CA LYS A 22 -8.68 -0.09 15.27
C LYS A 22 -10.06 -0.01 14.62
N ARG A 23 -10.91 -0.99 14.92
CA ARG A 23 -12.34 -0.97 14.54
C ARG A 23 -13.14 -0.21 15.60
N LEU A 24 -14.00 0.70 15.15
CA LEU A 24 -14.92 1.49 15.96
C LEU A 24 -16.34 1.05 15.63
N LYS A 25 -16.77 -0.07 16.23
CA LYS A 25 -18.03 -0.74 15.88
C LYS A 25 -19.27 0.15 16.01
N SER A 26 -19.32 1.00 17.04
CA SER A 26 -20.45 1.91 17.28
C SER A 26 -20.64 2.97 16.19
N MET A 27 -19.60 3.22 15.38
CA MET A 27 -19.59 4.22 14.32
C MET A 27 -19.48 3.59 12.93
N ASP A 28 -19.61 2.26 12.84
CA ASP A 28 -19.34 1.47 11.62
C ASP A 28 -18.06 1.93 10.89
N SER A 29 -17.00 2.17 11.66
CA SER A 29 -15.80 2.87 11.18
C SER A 29 -14.51 2.13 11.53
N LEU A 30 -13.44 2.47 10.81
CA LEU A 30 -12.10 1.95 11.02
C LEU A 30 -11.06 3.07 10.91
N ILE A 31 -10.17 3.15 11.90
CA ILE A 31 -8.99 4.02 11.87
C ILE A 31 -7.74 3.17 11.67
N ASN A 32 -6.84 3.60 10.80
CA ASN A 32 -5.58 2.91 10.55
C ASN A 32 -4.39 3.88 10.47
N ARG A 33 -3.24 3.38 10.88
CA ARG A 33 -1.92 3.99 10.72
C ARG A 33 -0.98 2.97 10.09
N LEU A 34 -1.38 2.35 8.97
CA LEU A 34 -0.63 1.25 8.35
C LEU A 34 0.81 1.64 7.97
N GLY A 35 1.02 2.87 7.48
CA GLY A 35 2.33 3.35 7.05
C GLY A 35 2.82 2.70 5.76
N PHE A 36 1.89 2.38 4.84
CA PHE A 36 2.18 1.80 3.53
C PHE A 36 3.02 0.51 3.60
N ASN A 37 2.58 -0.49 4.36
CA ASN A 37 3.27 -1.79 4.43
C ASN A 37 3.07 -2.59 3.12
N ASN A 38 4.10 -2.72 2.29
CA ASN A 38 4.04 -3.45 1.03
C ASN A 38 5.36 -4.22 0.77
N PRO A 39 5.34 -5.33 0.02
CA PRO A 39 6.52 -6.16 -0.25
C PRO A 39 7.49 -5.59 -1.30
N GLY A 40 7.13 -4.49 -1.98
CA GLY A 40 7.88 -3.90 -3.07
C GLY A 40 7.22 -4.14 -4.43
N ILE A 41 7.53 -3.30 -5.41
CA ILE A 41 6.91 -3.33 -6.74
C ILE A 41 7.25 -4.62 -7.50
N ASP A 42 8.45 -5.18 -7.33
CA ASP A 42 8.88 -6.37 -8.06
C ASP A 42 7.97 -7.58 -7.77
N ILE A 43 7.71 -7.83 -6.48
CA ILE A 43 6.76 -8.87 -6.03
C ILE A 43 5.34 -8.55 -6.51
N GLY A 44 4.96 -7.27 -6.51
CA GLY A 44 3.69 -6.81 -7.06
C GLY A 44 3.51 -7.16 -8.53
N LEU A 45 4.52 -6.90 -9.35
CA LEU A 45 4.53 -7.17 -10.77
C LEU A 45 4.49 -8.68 -11.06
N GLU A 46 5.22 -9.48 -10.29
CA GLU A 46 5.15 -10.95 -10.38
C GLU A 46 3.73 -11.46 -10.13
N ASN A 47 3.07 -10.99 -9.06
CA ASN A 47 1.68 -11.33 -8.77
C ASN A 47 0.72 -10.91 -9.88
N LEU A 48 0.94 -9.73 -10.48
CA LEU A 48 0.13 -9.23 -11.59
C LEU A 48 0.32 -10.04 -12.88
N ARG A 49 1.54 -10.56 -13.14
CA ARG A 49 1.83 -11.44 -14.29
C ARG A 49 1.20 -12.81 -14.12
N ASN A 50 1.19 -13.34 -12.90
CA ASN A 50 0.67 -14.67 -12.57
C ASN A 50 -0.84 -14.66 -12.24
N ARG A 51 -1.53 -13.53 -12.40
CA ARG A 51 -2.95 -13.42 -12.03
C ARG A 51 -3.83 -14.28 -12.93
N VAL A 52 -4.82 -14.93 -12.32
CA VAL A 52 -5.88 -15.68 -13.03
C VAL A 52 -7.12 -14.81 -13.27
N PHE A 53 -7.18 -13.64 -12.62
CA PHE A 53 -8.30 -12.72 -12.73
C PHE A 53 -8.30 -11.98 -14.08
N ASN A 54 -9.39 -12.09 -14.82
CA ASN A 54 -9.55 -11.55 -16.17
C ASN A 54 -10.25 -10.18 -16.24
N GLY A 55 -10.53 -9.54 -15.09
CA GLY A 55 -11.09 -8.19 -15.05
C GLY A 55 -10.03 -7.09 -15.05
N VAL A 56 -10.47 -5.84 -15.04
CA VAL A 56 -9.60 -4.67 -14.91
C VAL A 56 -8.95 -4.65 -13.53
N VAL A 57 -7.64 -4.44 -13.50
CA VAL A 57 -6.86 -4.32 -12.26
C VAL A 57 -6.34 -2.89 -12.13
N GLY A 58 -6.83 -2.17 -11.12
CA GLY A 58 -6.29 -0.86 -10.73
C GLY A 58 -5.05 -1.04 -9.86
N VAL A 59 -4.02 -0.23 -10.11
CA VAL A 59 -2.75 -0.25 -9.37
C VAL A 59 -2.52 1.14 -8.78
N SER A 60 -2.28 1.20 -7.46
CA SER A 60 -1.89 2.43 -6.78
C SER A 60 -0.39 2.42 -6.53
N ILE A 61 0.30 3.53 -6.78
CA ILE A 61 1.75 3.66 -6.64
C ILE A 61 2.07 4.85 -5.74
N GLY A 62 3.00 4.67 -4.81
CA GLY A 62 3.49 5.70 -3.91
C GLY A 62 5.02 5.67 -3.81
N LYS A 63 5.60 6.69 -3.17
CA LYS A 63 7.04 6.75 -2.91
C LYS A 63 7.40 6.11 -1.57
N ASN A 64 8.60 5.55 -1.45
CA ASN A 64 9.14 5.20 -0.15
C ASN A 64 9.31 6.47 0.71
N ARG A 65 9.20 6.32 2.04
CA ARG A 65 9.32 7.45 2.99
C ARG A 65 10.61 8.23 2.74
N ASP A 66 11.70 7.49 2.60
CA ASP A 66 13.07 8.02 2.49
C ASP A 66 13.45 8.40 1.06
N THR A 67 12.52 8.34 0.10
CA THR A 67 12.74 8.89 -1.23
C THR A 67 12.94 10.40 -1.13
N LEU A 68 14.17 10.84 -1.44
CA LEU A 68 14.54 12.24 -1.59
C LEU A 68 13.66 12.89 -2.64
N LEU A 69 13.04 14.01 -2.30
CA LEU A 69 12.38 14.87 -3.27
C LEU A 69 13.42 15.90 -3.70
N ASN A 70 13.93 15.77 -4.92
CA ASN A 70 14.78 16.80 -5.48
C ASN A 70 13.86 17.96 -5.92
N LEU A 71 13.56 18.86 -4.99
CA LEU A 71 12.69 20.03 -5.20
C LEU A 71 13.43 21.22 -5.81
N LEU A 72 14.48 20.98 -6.59
CA LEU A 72 15.17 22.03 -7.31
C LEU A 72 14.29 22.50 -8.48
N ILE A 73 13.53 23.55 -8.21
CA ILE A 73 13.13 24.57 -9.18
C ILE A 73 14.35 25.47 -9.38
#